data_AF-A0A356KKV2-F1
#
_entry.id   AF-A0A356KKV2-F1
#
_cell.length_a   1.000
_cell.length_b   1.000
_cell.length_c   1.000
_cell.angle_alpha   90.00
_cell.angle_beta   90.00
_cell.angle_gamma   90.00
#
_symmetry.space_group_name_H-M   'P 1'
#
loop_
_entity.id
_entity.type
_entity.pdbx_description
1 polymer ?
#
loop_
_entity_poly.entity_id
_entity_poly.type
_entity_poly.pdbx_seq_one_letter_code
_entity_poly.pdbx_strand_id
1 'polypeptide(L)'
;MEADPEAPPPGEPPDDSASPGPAPAGSAGRLIDLAQVALALTACALVWGLLLAYLASPPRTADLFWHVASGRYFLEQGGLVSVDPFAHTTAGRTWVLQAWVFQLLVGSCDALGGLPLVRACAAGLGLAILA
;
A
#
# COMPACT_ATOMS: atom_id res chain seq x y z
N MET A 1 38.83 29.10 -85.71
CA MET A 1 38.36 27.71 -85.62
C MET A 1 38.22 27.45 -84.13
N GLU A 2 37.04 27.74 -83.60
CA GLU A 2 36.68 27.63 -82.18
C GLU A 2 36.94 26.22 -81.66
N ALA A 3 37.59 26.13 -80.49
CA ALA A 3 37.70 24.90 -79.73
C ALA A 3 36.38 24.64 -79.01
N ASP A 4 35.80 23.47 -79.27
CA ASP A 4 34.57 22.96 -78.66
C ASP A 4 34.78 22.76 -77.14
N PRO A 5 33.86 23.19 -76.24
CA PRO A 5 34.06 23.02 -74.81
C PRO A 5 33.82 21.57 -74.42
N GLU A 6 34.85 20.95 -73.84
CA GLU A 6 34.82 19.60 -73.28
C GLU A 6 33.68 19.48 -72.26
N ALA A 7 32.76 18.53 -72.50
CA ALA A 7 31.60 18.31 -71.65
C ALA A 7 32.03 17.89 -70.23
N PRO A 8 31.36 18.37 -69.17
CA PRO A 8 31.70 18.02 -67.80
C PRO A 8 31.49 16.50 -67.56
N PRO A 9 32.32 15.86 -66.72
CA PRO A 9 32.20 14.44 -66.44
C PRO A 9 30.85 14.13 -65.80
N PRO A 10 30.27 12.94 -66.07
CA PRO A 10 29.00 12.54 -65.47
C PRO A 10 29.12 12.52 -63.94
N GLY A 11 28.18 13.19 -63.27
CA GLY A 11 28.12 13.24 -61.80
C GLY A 11 28.05 11.83 -61.21
N GLU A 12 28.76 11.65 -60.10
CA GLU A 12 28.77 10.41 -59.33
C GLU A 12 27.34 9.97 -59.01
N PRO A 13 26.95 8.70 -59.25
CA PRO A 13 25.62 8.23 -58.94
C PRO A 13 25.35 8.42 -57.44
N PRO A 14 24.10 8.74 -57.03
CA PRO A 14 23.77 8.90 -55.63
C PRO A 14 24.17 7.67 -54.83
N ASP A 15 24.79 7.90 -53.68
CA ASP A 15 25.23 6.85 -52.76
C ASP A 15 24.00 6.20 -52.09
N ASP A 16 23.48 5.16 -52.73
CA ASP A 16 22.37 4.33 -52.24
C ASP A 16 22.79 3.44 -51.04
N SER A 17 24.03 3.52 -50.56
CA SER A 17 24.52 2.73 -49.42
C SER A 17 24.19 3.33 -48.05
N ALA A 18 23.52 4.49 -48.01
CA ALA A 18 22.92 5.03 -46.80
C ALA A 18 21.81 4.09 -46.29
N SER A 19 22.22 3.11 -45.49
CA SER A 19 21.31 2.20 -44.80
C SER A 19 20.28 3.03 -44.01
N PRO A 20 18.97 2.74 -44.14
CA PRO A 20 17.97 3.42 -43.35
C PRO A 20 18.33 3.22 -41.86
N GLY A 21 18.51 4.33 -41.13
CA GLY A 21 18.81 4.27 -39.70
C GLY A 21 17.76 3.42 -38.96
N PRO A 22 18.13 2.74 -37.87
CA PRO A 22 17.24 1.80 -37.20
C PRO A 22 15.92 2.50 -36.87
N ALA A 23 14.80 1.96 -37.38
CA ALA A 23 13.47 2.46 -37.09
C ALA A 23 13.29 2.53 -35.56
N PRO A 24 12.67 3.59 -35.01
CA PRO A 24 12.53 3.73 -33.57
C PRO A 24 11.76 2.53 -33.03
N ALA A 25 12.41 1.76 -32.16
CA ALA A 25 11.83 0.57 -31.56
C ALA A 25 10.50 0.93 -30.83
N GLY A 26 9.40 0.41 -31.36
CA GLY A 26 8.16 0.05 -30.66
C GLY A 26 7.43 1.14 -29.85
N SER A 27 6.83 2.13 -30.51
CA SER A 27 5.84 3.02 -29.88
C SER A 27 4.72 2.24 -29.16
N ALA A 28 4.29 1.10 -29.71
CA ALA A 28 3.30 0.22 -29.11
C ALA A 28 3.77 -0.39 -27.76
N GLY A 29 5.04 -0.76 -27.63
CA GLY A 29 5.60 -1.26 -26.37
C GLY A 29 5.59 -0.20 -25.28
N ARG A 30 6.01 1.03 -25.64
CA ARG A 30 5.98 2.18 -24.72
C ARG A 30 4.57 2.52 -24.25
N LEU A 31 3.55 2.41 -25.12
CA LEU A 31 2.16 2.64 -24.73
C LEU A 31 1.63 1.55 -23.78
N ILE A 32 2.01 0.28 -23.97
CA ILE A 32 1.65 -0.83 -23.07
C ILE A 32 2.33 -0.63 -21.70
N ASP A 33 3.61 -0.27 -21.67
CA ASP A 33 4.34 -0.01 -20.42
C ASP A 33 3.72 1.17 -19.65
N LEU A 34 3.39 2.27 -20.33
CA LEU A 34 2.73 3.42 -19.71
C LEU A 34 1.33 3.07 -19.18
N ALA A 35 0.56 2.26 -19.92
CA ALA A 35 -0.74 1.80 -19.47
C ALA A 35 -0.63 0.90 -18.23
N GLN A 36 0.37 0.00 -18.18
CA GLN A 36 0.63 -0.84 -17.02
C GLN A 36 1.06 -0.02 -15.79
N VAL A 37 1.94 0.96 -15.98
CA VAL A 37 2.34 1.88 -14.90
C VAL A 37 1.15 2.69 -14.42
N ALA A 38 0.35 3.26 -15.32
CA ALA A 38 -0.85 4.02 -14.95
C ALA A 38 -1.87 3.16 -14.19
N LEU A 39 -2.08 1.91 -14.63
CA LEU A 39 -2.95 0.96 -13.95
C LEU A 39 -2.43 0.61 -12.55
N ALA A 40 -1.12 0.34 -12.42
CA ALA A 40 -0.51 0.03 -11.13
C ALA A 40 -0.60 1.22 -10.15
N LEU A 41 -0.34 2.44 -10.62
CA LEU A 41 -0.47 3.65 -9.82
C LEU A 41 -1.94 3.88 -9.40
N THR A 42 -2.88 3.66 -10.31
CA THR A 42 -4.31 3.79 -10.02
C THR A 42 -4.74 2.77 -8.96
N ALA A 43 -4.33 1.51 -9.11
CA ALA A 43 -4.61 0.47 -8.12
C ALA A 43 -4.01 0.81 -6.75
N CYS A 44 -2.76 1.28 -6.70
CA CYS A 44 -2.11 1.71 -5.46
C CYS A 44 -2.86 2.89 -4.81
N ALA A 45 -3.26 3.89 -5.60
CA ALA A 45 -4.02 5.03 -5.13
C ALA A 45 -5.39 4.63 -4.57
N LEU A 46 -6.08 3.68 -5.22
CA LEU A 46 -7.35 3.15 -4.73
C LEU A 46 -7.19 2.39 -3.41
N VAL A 47 -6.20 1.50 -3.31
CA VAL A 47 -5.91 0.76 -2.07
C VAL A 47 -5.59 1.73 -0.93
N TRP A 48 -4.74 2.72 -1.19
CA TRP A 48 -4.38 3.73 -0.19
C TRP A 48 -5.57 4.59 0.21
N GLY A 49 -6.37 5.04 -0.75
CA GLY A 49 -7.59 5.81 -0.51
C GLY A 49 -8.61 5.04 0.35
N LEU A 50 -8.81 3.75 0.06
CA LEU A 50 -9.68 2.87 0.85
C LEU A 50 -9.15 2.66 2.26
N LEU A 51 -7.83 2.49 2.43
CA LEU A 51 -7.22 2.36 3.75
C LEU A 51 -7.41 3.62 4.59
N LEU A 52 -7.15 4.80 4.02
CA LEU A 52 -7.35 6.08 4.71
C LEU A 52 -8.82 6.31 5.08
N ALA A 53 -9.75 6.00 4.17
CA ALA A 53 -11.18 6.08 4.44
C ALA A 53 -11.59 5.12 5.57
N TYR A 54 -11.04 3.91 5.59
CA TYR A 54 -11.25 2.96 6.68
C TYR A 54 -10.70 3.50 8.00
N LEU A 55 -9.49 4.05 8.05
CA LEU A 55 -8.91 4.61 9.28
C LEU A 55 -9.69 5.82 9.81
N ALA A 56 -10.21 6.66 8.92
CA ALA A 56 -11.00 7.85 9.28
C ALA A 56 -12.43 7.52 9.73
N SER A 57 -12.95 6.34 9.38
CA SER A 57 -14.30 5.92 9.77
C SER A 57 -14.38 5.54 11.25
N PRO A 58 -15.50 5.80 11.95
CA PRO A 58 -15.69 5.32 13.32
C PRO A 58 -15.64 3.78 13.40
N PRO A 59 -15.14 3.19 14.51
CA PRO A 59 -15.19 1.75 14.71
C PRO A 59 -16.62 1.23 14.65
N ARG A 60 -16.82 0.10 13.98
CA ARG A 60 -18.17 -0.50 13.80
C ARG A 60 -18.65 -1.31 15.00
N THR A 61 -17.79 -1.61 15.96
CA THR A 61 -18.13 -2.35 17.18
C THR A 61 -17.58 -1.62 18.41
N ALA A 62 -18.39 -1.56 19.47
CA ALA A 62 -17.99 -1.01 20.76
C ALA A 62 -16.96 -1.90 21.46
N ASP A 63 -16.94 -3.20 21.16
CA ASP A 63 -16.04 -4.18 21.78
C ASP A 63 -14.57 -3.86 21.55
N LEU A 64 -14.24 -3.14 20.47
CA LEU A 64 -12.87 -2.71 20.20
C LEU A 64 -12.30 -1.89 21.38
N PHE A 65 -13.09 -0.95 21.90
CA PHE A 65 -12.66 -0.10 23.01
C PHE A 65 -12.47 -0.89 24.29
N TRP A 66 -13.32 -1.90 24.53
CA TRP A 66 -13.14 -2.83 25.63
C TRP A 66 -11.80 -3.57 25.53
N HIS A 67 -11.45 -4.09 24.35
CA HIS A 67 -10.19 -4.78 24.16
C HIS A 67 -8.96 -3.88 24.33
N VAL A 68 -9.01 -2.65 23.80
CA VAL A 68 -7.95 -1.65 23.99
C VAL A 68 -7.80 -1.29 25.46
N ALA A 69 -8.90 -0.97 26.16
CA ALA A 69 -8.88 -0.62 27.57
C ALA A 69 -8.35 -1.79 28.44
N SER A 70 -8.80 -3.02 28.15
CA SER A 70 -8.31 -4.22 28.83
C SER A 70 -6.81 -4.44 28.61
N GLY A 71 -6.34 -4.28 27.37
CA GLY A 71 -4.94 -4.41 27.03
C GLY A 71 -4.05 -3.42 27.76
N ARG A 72 -4.45 -2.14 27.75
CA ARG A 72 -3.77 -1.08 28.51
C ARG A 72 -3.73 -1.41 30.00
N TYR A 73 -4.86 -1.84 30.56
CA TYR A 73 -4.92 -2.21 31.96
C TYR A 73 -3.95 -3.34 32.31
N PHE A 74 -3.87 -4.42 31.49
CA PHE A 74 -2.90 -5.50 31.72
C PHE A 74 -1.45 -5.04 31.61
N LEU A 75 -1.14 -4.17 30.64
CA LEU A 75 0.19 -3.61 30.47
C LEU A 75 0.58 -2.70 31.65
N GLU A 76 -0.34 -1.87 32.14
CA GLU A 76 -0.15 -0.99 33.31
C GLU A 76 0.04 -1.79 34.60
N GLN A 77 -0.70 -2.87 34.80
CA GLN A 77 -0.56 -3.74 35.98
C GLN A 77 0.68 -4.66 35.90
N GLY A 78 1.29 -4.82 34.73
CA GLY A 78 2.40 -5.75 34.52
C GLY A 78 2.00 -7.23 34.59
N GLY A 79 0.71 -7.55 34.41
CA GLY A 79 0.21 -8.91 34.55
C GLY A 79 -1.30 -9.05 34.29
N LEU A 80 -1.74 -10.30 34.17
CA LEU A 80 -3.15 -10.64 34.02
C LEU A 80 -3.83 -10.59 35.40
N VAL A 81 -4.98 -9.93 35.47
CA VAL A 81 -5.76 -9.83 36.71
C VAL A 81 -6.89 -10.86 36.76
N SER A 82 -7.24 -11.31 37.96
CA SER A 82 -8.31 -12.29 38.18
C SER A 82 -9.68 -11.66 38.41
N VAL A 83 -9.75 -10.35 38.69
CA VAL A 83 -11.00 -9.62 38.97
C VAL A 83 -11.22 -8.59 37.85
N ASP A 84 -12.47 -8.48 37.36
CA ASP A 84 -12.83 -7.54 36.30
C ASP A 84 -12.94 -6.11 36.87
N PRO A 85 -12.04 -5.18 36.50
CA PRO A 85 -12.06 -3.81 37.00
C PRO A 85 -13.16 -2.96 36.36
N PHE A 86 -13.76 -3.41 35.26
CA PHE A 86 -14.75 -2.66 34.50
C PHE A 86 -16.19 -3.09 34.82
N ALA A 87 -16.37 -4.09 35.69
CA ALA A 87 -17.68 -4.57 36.11
C ALA A 87 -18.41 -3.53 36.98
N HIS A 88 -19.47 -2.93 36.45
CA HIS A 88 -20.21 -1.87 37.15
C HIS A 88 -21.16 -2.40 38.25
N THR A 89 -21.95 -3.44 37.97
CA THR A 89 -22.95 -3.99 38.90
C THR A 89 -22.54 -5.29 39.58
N THR A 90 -21.46 -5.92 39.10
CA THR A 90 -20.96 -7.21 39.60
C THR A 90 -19.52 -7.08 40.08
N ALA A 91 -19.24 -6.04 40.85
CA ALA A 91 -17.93 -5.79 41.42
C ALA A 91 -17.39 -7.04 42.15
N GLY A 92 -16.11 -7.34 41.96
CA GLY A 92 -15.46 -8.53 42.52
C GLY A 92 -15.67 -9.82 41.72
N ARG A 93 -16.40 -9.78 40.59
CA ARG A 93 -16.54 -10.93 39.70
C ARG A 93 -15.20 -11.33 39.08
N THR A 94 -14.97 -12.64 38.99
CA THR A 94 -13.80 -13.20 38.30
C THR A 94 -13.82 -12.86 36.81
N TRP A 95 -12.71 -12.32 36.30
CA TRP A 95 -12.57 -12.01 34.89
C TRP A 95 -12.20 -13.28 34.10
N VAL A 96 -13.01 -13.62 33.10
CA VAL A 96 -12.68 -14.65 32.13
C VAL A 96 -11.69 -14.12 31.09
N LEU A 97 -10.45 -14.59 31.17
CA LEU A 97 -9.34 -14.19 30.29
C LEU A 97 -9.38 -14.96 28.96
N GLN A 98 -10.43 -14.81 28.17
CA GLN A 98 -10.58 -15.53 26.89
C GLN A 98 -9.74 -14.91 25.75
N ALA A 99 -9.50 -13.61 25.79
CA ALA A 99 -8.87 -12.86 24.70
C ALA A 99 -7.60 -12.10 25.15
N TRP A 100 -6.94 -12.55 26.22
CA TRP A 100 -5.87 -11.78 26.86
C TRP A 100 -4.65 -11.54 25.96
N VAL A 101 -4.23 -12.52 25.15
CA VAL A 101 -3.12 -12.33 24.19
C VAL A 101 -3.48 -11.25 23.18
N PHE A 102 -4.69 -11.32 22.62
CA PHE A 102 -5.19 -10.32 21.69
C PHE A 102 -5.25 -8.95 22.36
N GLN A 103 -5.77 -8.87 23.59
CA GLN A 103 -5.82 -7.64 24.38
C GLN A 103 -4.43 -7.03 24.59
N LEU A 104 -3.42 -7.84 24.93
CA LEU A 104 -2.03 -7.35 25.04
C LEU A 104 -1.50 -6.81 23.72
N LEU A 105 -1.76 -7.49 22.59
CA LEU A 105 -1.34 -7.03 21.27
C LEU A 105 -1.99 -5.70 20.90
N VAL A 106 -3.32 -5.58 21.03
CA VAL A 106 -4.01 -4.32 20.69
C VAL A 106 -3.70 -3.20 21.67
N GLY A 107 -3.51 -3.50 22.96
CA GLY A 107 -3.04 -2.54 23.96
C GLY A 107 -1.64 -2.03 23.64
N SER A 108 -0.75 -2.90 23.16
CA SER A 108 0.61 -2.51 22.72
C SER A 108 0.57 -1.63 21.48
N CYS A 109 -0.26 -1.97 20.49
CA CYS A 109 -0.48 -1.13 19.33
C CYS A 109 -1.06 0.25 19.71
N ASP A 110 -2.01 0.29 20.64
CA ASP A 110 -2.57 1.55 21.15
C ASP A 110 -1.50 2.38 21.87
N ALA A 111 -0.64 1.75 22.67
CA ALA A 111 0.45 2.44 23.36
C ALA A 111 1.48 3.06 22.39
N LEU A 112 1.72 2.43 21.23
CA LEU A 112 2.72 2.88 20.26
C LEU A 112 2.20 3.92 19.26
N GLY A 113 0.93 3.81 18.85
CA GLY A 113 0.38 4.64 17.77
C GLY A 113 -1.11 4.89 17.87
N GLY A 114 -1.71 4.62 19.03
CA GLY A 114 -3.13 4.80 19.30
C GLY A 114 -4.03 3.93 18.45
N LEU A 115 -5.31 4.29 18.45
CA LEU A 115 -6.35 3.64 17.65
C LEU A 115 -6.03 3.55 16.14
N PRO A 116 -5.39 4.55 15.48
CA PRO A 116 -5.00 4.43 14.07
C PRO A 116 -4.08 3.23 13.81
N LEU A 117 -3.09 2.99 14.67
CA LEU A 117 -2.16 1.87 14.52
C LEU A 117 -2.87 0.52 14.74
N VAL A 118 -3.74 0.42 15.75
CA VAL A 118 -4.57 -0.77 15.98
C VAL A 118 -5.36 -1.14 14.71
N ARG A 119 -5.99 -0.14 14.08
CA ARG A 119 -6.78 -0.32 12.86
C ARG A 119 -5.94 -0.65 11.64
N ALA A 120 -4.78 -0.03 11.49
CA ALA A 120 -3.84 -0.33 10.42
C ALA A 120 -3.34 -1.77 10.51
N CYS A 121 -2.98 -2.25 11.70
CA CYS A 121 -2.60 -3.65 11.93
C CYS A 121 -3.74 -4.62 11.60
N ALA A 122 -4.98 -4.31 12.00
CA ALA A 122 -6.13 -5.13 11.67
C ALA A 122 -6.40 -5.19 10.16
N ALA A 123 -6.31 -4.05 9.45
CA ALA A 123 -6.44 -3.99 8.01
C ALA A 123 -5.33 -4.78 7.30
N GLY A 124 -4.08 -4.64 7.74
CA GLY A 124 -2.94 -5.37 7.20
C GLY A 124 -3.08 -6.89 7.38
N LEU A 125 -3.52 -7.35 8.56
CA LEU A 125 -3.83 -8.76 8.81
C LEU A 125 -4.96 -9.26 7.90
N GLY A 126 -6.03 -8.48 7.73
CA GLY A 126 -7.13 -8.84 6.83
C GLY A 126 -6.69 -8.98 5.38
N LEU A 127 -5.83 -8.07 4.89
CA LEU A 127 -5.25 -8.16 3.55
C LEU A 127 -4.33 -9.39 3.41
N ALA A 128 -3.52 -9.69 4.42
CA ALA A 128 -2.63 -10.85 4.42
C ALA A 128 -3.38 -12.19 4.41
N ILE A 129 -4.59 -12.26 4.98
CA ILE A 129 -5.44 -13.46 4.94
C ILE A 129 -6.08 -13.66 3.56
N LEU A 130 -6.30 -12.57 2.82
CA LEU A 130 -6.98 -12.60 1.51
C LEU A 130 -6.01 -12.74 0.32
N ALA A 131 -4.71 -12.55 0.55
CA ALA A 131 -3.64 -12.69 -0.45
C ALA A 131 -3.15 -14.14 -0.56
#